data_AF-A0A0C4W5Q7-F1
#
_entry.id   AF-A0A0C4W5Q7-F1
#
_cell.length_a   1.000
_cell.length_b   1.000
_cell.length_c   1.000
_cell.angle_alpha   90.00
_cell.angle_beta   90.00
_cell.angle_gamma   90.00
#
_symmetry.space_group_name_H-M   'P 1'
#
loop_
_entity.id
_entity.type
_entity.pdbx_description
1 polymer ?
#
loop_
_entity_poly.entity_id
_entity_poly.type
_entity_poly.pdbx_seq_one_letter_code
_entity_poly.pdbx_strand_id
1 'polypeptide(L)'
;MKLSVFAILLVAFVAKEVASQACHMREIDLCMAIGMFHYQSNGVPEDEEKVEEFCETYKEVMGCMGNYSDKCLSPLQKELVGLFAGADEPATRLCTPGSEDRAKYLKHAACLAEAATNDEFKAAMRDLQVSLEKIFDVPFHDRLPGLCCGLKRFNYDIDANTERSCGARP
;
A
#
# COMPACT_ATOMS: atom_id res chain seq x y z
N MET A 1 -23.22 -43.80 12.75
CA MET A 1 -22.06 -43.32 13.54
C MET A 1 -20.80 -43.13 12.70
N LYS A 2 -20.24 -44.16 12.05
CA LYS A 2 -18.99 -44.03 11.25
C LYS A 2 -19.12 -43.08 10.03
N LEU A 3 -20.21 -43.17 9.27
CA LEU A 3 -20.46 -42.23 8.13
C LEU A 3 -20.63 -40.78 8.60
N SER A 4 -21.32 -40.56 9.71
CA SER A 4 -21.57 -39.23 10.27
C SER A 4 -20.27 -38.56 10.76
N VAL A 5 -19.37 -39.32 11.38
CA VAL A 5 -18.05 -38.82 11.79
C VAL A 5 -17.17 -38.50 10.57
N PHE A 6 -17.21 -39.34 9.54
CA PHE A 6 -16.46 -39.10 8.30
C PHE A 6 -16.94 -37.85 7.55
N ALA A 7 -18.26 -37.63 7.50
CA ALA A 7 -18.86 -36.42 6.92
C ALA A 7 -18.49 -35.16 7.71
N ILE A 8 -18.51 -35.20 9.05
CA ILE A 8 -18.10 -34.07 9.89
C ILE A 8 -16.61 -33.75 9.70
N LEU A 9 -15.75 -34.77 9.62
CA LEU A 9 -14.32 -34.57 9.37
C LEU A 9 -14.05 -33.98 7.98
N LEU A 10 -14.78 -34.42 6.95
CA LEU A 10 -14.70 -33.84 5.61
C LEU A 10 -15.13 -32.36 5.59
N VAL A 11 -16.25 -32.03 6.24
CA VAL A 11 -16.71 -30.63 6.34
C VAL A 11 -15.70 -29.77 7.10
N ALA A 12 -15.14 -30.28 8.20
CA ALA A 12 -14.10 -29.57 8.96
C ALA A 12 -12.81 -29.38 8.15
N PHE A 13 -12.42 -30.36 7.32
CA PHE A 13 -11.25 -30.26 6.46
C PHE A 13 -11.46 -29.22 5.34
N VAL A 14 -12.60 -29.28 4.65
CA VAL A 14 -12.96 -28.30 3.61
C VAL A 14 -13.05 -26.88 4.19
N ALA A 15 -13.64 -26.72 5.38
CA ALA A 15 -13.70 -25.42 6.04
C ALA A 15 -12.31 -24.85 6.37
N LYS A 16 -11.35 -25.71 6.75
CA LYS A 16 -9.96 -25.30 6.98
C LYS A 16 -9.25 -24.89 5.69
N GLU A 17 -9.46 -25.60 4.59
CA GLU A 17 -8.86 -25.25 3.30
C GLU A 17 -9.45 -23.95 2.72
N VAL A 18 -10.76 -23.74 2.82
CA VAL A 18 -11.38 -22.49 2.40
C VAL A 18 -10.88 -21.30 3.23
N ALA A 19 -10.72 -21.50 4.55
CA ALA A 19 -10.14 -20.48 5.41
C ALA A 19 -8.65 -20.22 5.14
N SER A 20 -7.88 -21.25 4.77
CA SER A 20 -6.45 -21.12 4.43
C SER A 20 -6.26 -20.29 3.17
N GLN A 21 -7.13 -20.47 2.17
CA GLN A 21 -7.06 -19.77 0.89
C GLN A 21 -7.35 -18.26 1.05
N ALA A 22 -8.29 -17.89 1.93
CA ALA A 22 -8.61 -16.50 2.24
C ALA A 22 -7.51 -15.77 3.06
N CYS A 23 -6.55 -16.51 3.62
CA CYS A 23 -5.44 -15.96 4.40
C CYS A 23 -4.08 -16.10 3.70
N HIS A 24 -4.07 -16.44 2.42
CA HIS A 24 -2.85 -16.44 1.62
C HIS A 24 -2.34 -14.99 1.42
N MET A 25 -1.01 -14.80 1.36
CA MET A 25 -0.38 -13.49 1.08
C MET A 25 -0.83 -12.86 -0.25
N ARG A 26 -1.41 -13.68 -1.14
CA ARG A 26 -1.98 -13.24 -2.41
C ARG A 26 -3.10 -12.22 -2.21
N GLU A 27 -3.86 -12.31 -1.12
CA GLU A 27 -4.91 -11.33 -0.82
C GLU A 27 -4.31 -9.95 -0.54
N ILE A 28 -3.16 -9.87 0.13
CA ILE A 28 -2.43 -8.61 0.33
C ILE A 28 -1.94 -8.06 -1.02
N ASP A 29 -1.38 -8.92 -1.88
CA ASP A 29 -0.93 -8.51 -3.21
C ASP A 29 -2.10 -7.92 -4.04
N LEU A 30 -3.29 -8.53 -3.94
CA LEU A 30 -4.50 -8.04 -4.58
C LEU A 30 -4.95 -6.68 -4.00
N CYS A 31 -4.90 -6.50 -2.67
CA CYS A 31 -5.20 -5.20 -2.05
C CYS A 31 -4.24 -4.10 -2.57
N MET A 32 -2.95 -4.38 -2.62
CA MET A 32 -1.92 -3.43 -3.08
C MET A 32 -2.04 -3.13 -4.58
N ALA A 33 -2.43 -4.13 -5.38
CA ALA A 33 -2.62 -3.97 -6.82
C ALA A 33 -3.66 -2.89 -7.16
N ILE A 34 -4.72 -2.74 -6.34
CA ILE A 34 -5.74 -1.69 -6.53
C ILE A 34 -5.07 -0.30 -6.58
N GLY A 35 -4.26 0.01 -5.57
CA GLY A 35 -3.54 1.29 -5.50
C GLY A 35 -2.49 1.45 -6.61
N MET A 36 -1.75 0.39 -6.93
CA MET A 36 -0.75 0.42 -8.00
C MET A 36 -1.36 0.66 -9.37
N PHE A 37 -2.47 -0.01 -9.70
CA PHE A 37 -3.15 0.16 -10.99
C PHE A 37 -3.82 1.53 -11.11
N HIS A 38 -4.38 2.05 -10.02
CA HIS A 38 -4.89 3.41 -9.98
C HIS A 38 -3.77 4.41 -10.27
N TYR A 39 -2.63 4.30 -9.58
CA TYR A 39 -1.48 5.17 -9.84
C TYR A 39 -0.96 5.04 -11.28
N GLN A 40 -0.84 3.84 -11.83
CA GLN A 40 -0.37 3.65 -13.21
C GLN A 40 -1.33 4.25 -14.25
N SER A 41 -2.62 4.33 -13.93
CA SER A 41 -3.65 4.83 -14.84
C SER A 41 -3.87 6.34 -14.72
N ASN A 42 -3.81 6.87 -13.49
CA ASN A 42 -4.18 8.26 -13.18
C ASN A 42 -3.00 9.14 -12.74
N GLY A 43 -1.84 8.55 -12.41
CA GLY A 43 -0.66 9.28 -11.96
C GLY A 43 -0.79 9.88 -10.56
N VAL A 44 -0.02 10.95 -10.32
CA VAL A 44 -0.11 11.77 -9.10
C VAL A 44 -1.29 12.75 -9.28
N PRO A 45 -2.20 12.88 -8.29
CA PRO A 45 -3.40 13.73 -8.41
C PRO A 45 -3.09 15.20 -8.75
N GLU A 46 -3.49 15.69 -9.92
CA GLU A 46 -3.14 17.05 -10.35
C GLU A 46 -4.08 18.15 -9.82
N ASP A 47 -5.26 17.76 -9.33
CA ASP A 47 -6.30 18.67 -8.85
C ASP A 47 -7.21 18.04 -7.78
N GLU A 48 -8.22 18.80 -7.36
CA GLU A 48 -9.16 18.40 -6.31
C GLU A 48 -10.02 17.17 -6.67
N GLU A 49 -10.41 17.05 -7.93
CA GLU A 49 -11.20 15.90 -8.42
C GLU A 49 -10.35 14.63 -8.36
N LYS A 50 -9.11 14.72 -8.85
CA LYS A 50 -8.16 13.60 -8.79
C LYS A 50 -7.72 13.23 -7.38
N VAL A 51 -7.65 14.21 -6.46
CA VAL A 51 -7.40 13.90 -5.04
C VAL A 51 -8.55 13.07 -4.48
N GLU A 52 -9.81 13.39 -4.82
CA GLU A 52 -10.96 12.62 -4.35
C GLU A 52 -10.94 11.18 -4.90
N GLU A 53 -10.68 11.00 -6.20
CA GLU A 53 -10.51 9.68 -6.82
C GLU A 53 -9.40 8.84 -6.13
N PHE A 54 -8.26 9.48 -5.83
CA PHE A 54 -7.18 8.86 -5.08
C PHE A 54 -7.62 8.44 -3.69
N CYS A 55 -8.39 9.28 -2.99
CA CYS A 55 -8.82 9.03 -1.63
C CYS A 55 -9.87 7.92 -1.51
N GLU A 56 -10.77 7.81 -2.50
CA GLU A 56 -11.68 6.67 -2.62
C GLU A 56 -10.89 5.35 -2.78
N THR A 57 -9.89 5.36 -3.66
CA THR A 57 -9.01 4.20 -3.89
C THR A 57 -8.21 3.85 -2.65
N TYR A 58 -7.62 4.85 -1.98
CA TYR A 58 -6.86 4.66 -0.75
C TYR A 58 -7.72 4.03 0.34
N LYS A 59 -8.96 4.48 0.50
CA LYS A 59 -9.92 3.88 1.44
C LYS A 59 -10.23 2.42 1.11
N GLU A 60 -10.35 2.09 -0.17
CA GLU A 60 -10.56 0.71 -0.62
C GLU A 60 -9.35 -0.19 -0.27
N VAL A 61 -8.14 0.26 -0.57
CA VAL A 61 -6.88 -0.44 -0.22
C VAL A 61 -6.78 -0.66 1.28
N MET A 62 -6.98 0.39 2.09
CA MET A 62 -6.89 0.29 3.55
C MET A 62 -8.00 -0.59 4.14
N GLY A 63 -9.21 -0.54 3.58
CA GLY A 63 -10.31 -1.43 3.97
C GLY A 63 -10.00 -2.90 3.65
N CYS A 64 -9.39 -3.17 2.49
CA CYS A 64 -8.93 -4.50 2.09
C CYS A 64 -7.87 -5.04 3.06
N MET A 65 -6.83 -4.25 3.33
CA MET A 65 -5.75 -4.60 4.27
C MET A 65 -6.26 -4.80 5.71
N GLY A 66 -7.17 -3.94 6.17
CA GLY A 66 -7.82 -4.05 7.48
C GLY A 66 -8.63 -5.33 7.62
N ASN A 67 -9.43 -5.67 6.60
CA ASN A 67 -10.20 -6.92 6.58
C ASN A 67 -9.31 -8.16 6.59
N TYR A 68 -8.20 -8.16 5.85
CA TYR A 68 -7.22 -9.24 5.89
C TYR A 68 -6.60 -9.35 7.29
N SER A 69 -6.14 -8.22 7.85
CA SER A 69 -5.56 -8.15 9.20
C SER A 69 -6.51 -8.75 10.23
N ASP A 70 -7.80 -8.37 10.18
CA ASP A 70 -8.78 -8.83 11.15
C ASP A 70 -9.11 -10.30 11.09
N LYS A 71 -9.16 -10.86 9.87
CA LYS A 71 -9.52 -12.26 9.64
C LYS A 71 -8.33 -13.22 9.80
N CYS A 72 -7.13 -12.78 9.43
CA CYS A 72 -6.01 -13.68 9.15
C CYS A 72 -4.81 -13.51 10.08
N LEU A 73 -4.65 -12.36 10.74
CA LEU A 73 -3.51 -12.13 11.63
C LEU A 73 -3.83 -12.51 13.08
N SER A 74 -2.88 -13.21 13.70
CA SER A 74 -2.87 -13.45 15.14
C SER A 74 -2.66 -12.14 15.92
N PRO A 75 -2.99 -12.10 17.24
CA PRO A 75 -2.76 -10.91 18.06
C PRO A 75 -1.34 -10.35 17.99
N LEU A 76 -0.32 -11.22 18.05
CA LEU A 76 1.09 -10.80 17.93
C LEU A 76 1.41 -10.20 16.55
N GLN A 77 0.84 -10.75 15.48
CA GLN A 77 1.02 -10.19 14.15
C GLN A 77 0.32 -8.84 13.99
N LYS A 78 -0.84 -8.63 14.63
CA LYS A 78 -1.51 -7.33 14.68
C LYS A 78 -0.68 -6.30 15.45
N GLU A 79 -0.05 -6.69 16.56
CA GLU A 79 0.90 -5.82 17.27
C GLU A 79 2.10 -5.44 16.39
N LEU A 80 2.64 -6.39 15.62
CA LEU A 80 3.72 -6.12 14.67
C LEU A 80 3.29 -5.14 13.57
N VAL A 81 2.07 -5.29 13.03
CA VAL A 81 1.49 -4.31 12.09
C VAL A 81 1.31 -2.94 12.76
N GLY A 82 0.94 -2.92 14.03
CA GLY A 82 0.83 -1.70 14.85
C GLY A 82 2.15 -0.93 15.01
N LEU A 83 3.32 -1.56 14.79
CA LEU A 83 4.59 -0.83 14.75
C LEU A 83 4.70 0.12 13.55
N PHE A 84 3.89 -0.09 12.51
CA PHE A 84 3.78 0.81 11.37
C PHE A 84 2.65 1.84 11.54
N ALA A 85 2.04 1.95 12.72
CA ALA A 85 1.02 2.96 13.00
C ALA A 85 1.57 4.36 12.69
N GLY A 86 0.78 5.15 11.96
CA GLY A 86 1.16 6.49 11.53
C GLY A 86 1.87 6.54 10.17
N ALA A 87 2.27 5.41 9.59
CA ALA A 87 2.81 5.37 8.23
C ALA A 87 1.82 5.88 7.17
N ASP A 88 0.53 5.82 7.48
CA ASP A 88 -0.59 6.16 6.63
C ASP A 88 -1.15 7.57 6.92
N GLU A 89 -0.62 8.25 7.93
CA GLU A 89 -1.03 9.61 8.32
C GLU A 89 -0.92 10.64 7.18
N PRO A 90 0.15 10.70 6.36
CA PRO A 90 0.23 11.67 5.27
C PRO A 90 -0.93 11.52 4.28
N ALA A 91 -1.25 10.28 3.90
CA ALA A 91 -2.39 9.99 3.04
C ALA A 91 -3.72 10.32 3.72
N THR A 92 -3.86 9.99 5.01
CA THR A 92 -5.06 10.34 5.80
C THR A 92 -5.31 11.84 5.87
N ARG A 93 -4.25 12.65 6.08
CA ARG A 93 -4.38 14.12 6.13
C ARG A 93 -4.69 14.69 4.75
N LEU A 94 -4.05 14.19 3.68
CA LEU A 94 -4.41 14.55 2.30
C LEU A 94 -5.88 14.24 2.00
N CYS A 95 -6.36 13.08 2.45
CA CYS A 95 -7.72 12.60 2.21
C CYS A 95 -8.78 13.14 3.18
N THR A 96 -8.40 14.03 4.10
CA THR A 96 -9.36 14.73 4.94
C THR A 96 -9.84 15.99 4.21
N PRO A 97 -11.12 16.10 3.82
CA PRO A 97 -11.62 17.27 3.10
C PRO A 97 -11.39 18.56 3.89
N GLY A 98 -10.86 19.59 3.23
CA GLY A 98 -10.56 20.88 3.85
C GLY A 98 -9.36 20.90 4.81
N SER A 99 -8.56 19.84 4.87
CA SER A 99 -7.34 19.82 5.68
C SER A 99 -6.30 20.81 5.16
N GLU A 100 -5.43 21.28 6.06
CA GLU A 100 -4.31 22.15 5.69
C GLU A 100 -3.36 21.46 4.70
N ASP A 101 -3.14 20.15 4.85
CA ASP A 101 -2.26 19.38 3.97
C ASP A 101 -2.84 19.22 2.56
N ARG A 102 -4.16 18.97 2.44
CA ARG A 102 -4.83 18.96 1.13
C ARG A 102 -4.72 20.34 0.47
N ALA A 103 -4.97 21.41 1.24
CA ALA A 103 -4.85 22.78 0.73
C ALA A 103 -3.41 23.16 0.32
N LYS A 104 -2.39 22.66 1.03
CA LYS A 104 -0.97 22.84 0.64
C LYS A 104 -0.64 22.05 -0.61
N TYR A 105 -1.02 20.78 -0.66
CA TYR A 105 -0.81 19.91 -1.81
C TYR A 105 -1.37 20.52 -3.09
N LEU A 106 -2.63 20.98 -3.07
CA LEU A 106 -3.30 21.54 -4.25
C LEU A 106 -2.62 22.80 -4.81
N LYS A 107 -1.82 23.52 -4.03
CA LYS A 107 -1.04 24.67 -4.54
C LYS A 107 0.05 24.24 -5.52
N HIS A 108 0.49 22.99 -5.43
CA HIS A 108 1.62 22.46 -6.19
C HIS A 108 1.27 21.19 -6.99
N ALA A 109 0.05 20.69 -6.85
CA ALA A 109 -0.44 19.44 -7.43
C ALA A 109 -0.15 19.30 -8.94
N ALA A 110 -0.44 20.33 -9.74
CA ALA A 110 -0.15 20.31 -11.17
C ALA A 110 1.35 20.15 -11.48
N CYS A 111 2.23 20.80 -10.71
CA CYS A 111 3.69 20.63 -10.88
C CYS A 111 4.13 19.23 -10.46
N LEU A 112 3.62 18.73 -9.33
CA LEU A 112 3.93 17.38 -8.83
C LEU A 112 3.47 16.30 -9.81
N ALA A 113 2.30 16.48 -10.41
CA ALA A 113 1.77 15.60 -11.44
C ALA A 113 2.66 15.57 -12.69
N GLU A 114 3.05 16.75 -13.20
CA GLU A 114 3.98 16.85 -14.33
C GLU A 114 5.35 16.23 -13.99
N ALA A 115 5.90 16.51 -12.81
CA ALA A 115 7.16 15.97 -12.33
C ALA A 115 7.14 14.44 -12.20
N ALA A 116 5.97 13.84 -11.96
CA ALA A 116 5.78 12.40 -11.88
C ALA A 116 5.76 11.69 -13.25
N THR A 117 5.68 12.45 -14.35
CA THR A 117 5.68 11.87 -15.71
C THR A 117 7.06 11.54 -16.25
N ASN A 118 8.13 12.06 -15.63
CA ASN A 118 9.49 11.90 -16.12
C ASN A 118 10.07 10.50 -15.82
N ASP A 119 11.18 10.17 -16.49
CA ASP A 119 11.78 8.83 -16.39
C ASP A 119 12.43 8.55 -15.02
N GLU A 120 12.86 9.60 -14.30
CA GLU A 120 13.48 9.48 -12.98
C GLU A 120 12.45 9.09 -11.92
N PHE A 121 11.30 9.76 -11.90
CA PHE A 121 10.19 9.40 -11.02
C PHE A 121 9.69 7.98 -11.33
N LYS A 122 9.50 7.67 -12.61
CA LYS A 122 9.09 6.32 -13.05
C LYS A 122 10.12 5.27 -12.65
N ALA A 123 11.42 5.58 -12.66
CA ALA A 123 12.46 4.69 -12.19
C ALA A 123 12.36 4.46 -10.67
N ALA A 124 12.17 5.51 -9.87
CA ALA A 124 11.98 5.39 -8.43
C ALA A 124 10.78 4.51 -8.07
N MET A 125 9.64 4.67 -8.77
CA MET A 125 8.46 3.84 -8.59
C MET A 125 8.71 2.37 -8.94
N ARG A 126 9.41 2.09 -10.05
CA ARG A 126 9.78 0.72 -10.44
C ARG A 126 10.73 0.09 -9.43
N ASP A 127 11.71 0.84 -8.93
CA ASP A 127 12.65 0.36 -7.91
C ASP A 127 11.92 0.02 -6.59
N LEU A 128 10.94 0.84 -6.19
CA LEU A 128 10.09 0.53 -5.03
C LEU A 128 9.28 -0.75 -5.26
N GLN A 129 8.63 -0.88 -6.41
CA GLN A 129 7.86 -2.09 -6.76
C GLN A 129 8.74 -3.34 -6.71
N VAL A 130 9.91 -3.32 -7.36
CA VAL A 130 10.85 -4.45 -7.34
C VAL A 130 11.32 -4.75 -5.92
N SER A 131 11.51 -3.73 -5.09
CA SER A 131 11.90 -3.91 -3.68
C SER A 131 10.80 -4.62 -2.87
N LEU A 132 9.53 -4.28 -3.12
CA LEU A 132 8.38 -4.92 -2.48
C LEU A 132 8.19 -6.37 -2.94
N GLU A 133 8.30 -6.63 -4.24
CA GLU A 133 8.15 -7.98 -4.81
C GLU A 133 9.23 -8.94 -4.28
N LYS A 134 10.49 -8.49 -4.20
CA LYS A 134 11.62 -9.33 -3.78
C LYS A 134 11.77 -9.48 -2.28
N ILE A 135 11.00 -8.75 -1.47
CA ILE A 135 11.22 -8.77 -0.02
C ILE A 135 10.91 -10.13 0.60
N PHE A 136 10.08 -10.95 -0.05
CA PHE A 136 9.81 -12.30 0.42
C PHE A 136 10.88 -13.32 -0.01
N ASP A 137 11.72 -12.98 -1.00
CA ASP A 137 12.81 -13.82 -1.50
C ASP A 137 14.09 -13.70 -0.64
N VAL A 138 14.21 -12.65 0.17
CA VAL A 138 15.37 -12.45 1.07
C VAL A 138 15.18 -13.16 2.43
N PRO A 139 16.27 -13.46 3.16
CA PRO A 139 16.19 -14.06 4.49
C PRO A 139 15.28 -13.28 5.42
N PHE A 140 14.53 -13.97 6.29
CA PHE A 140 13.52 -13.35 7.16
C PHE A 140 14.05 -12.15 7.96
N HIS A 141 15.28 -12.25 8.50
CA HIS A 141 15.89 -11.18 9.30
C HIS A 141 16.28 -9.94 8.47
N ASP A 142 16.41 -10.09 7.15
CA ASP A 142 16.73 -8.99 6.23
C ASP A 142 15.49 -8.33 5.64
N ARG A 143 14.29 -8.90 5.83
CA ARG A 143 13.06 -8.39 5.21
C ARG A 143 12.69 -7.00 5.71
N LEU A 144 12.68 -6.78 7.02
CA LEU A 144 12.35 -5.45 7.56
C LEU A 144 13.43 -4.41 7.23
N PRO A 145 14.74 -4.68 7.43
CA PRO A 145 15.80 -3.79 6.96
C PRO A 145 15.74 -3.48 5.46
N GLY A 146 15.49 -4.50 4.63
CA GLY A 146 15.38 -4.36 3.18
C GLY A 146 14.21 -3.47 2.77
N LEU A 147 13.03 -3.66 3.39
CA LEU A 147 11.86 -2.82 3.16
C LEU A 147 12.15 -1.35 3.54
N CYS A 148 12.75 -1.12 4.71
CA CYS A 148 13.12 0.22 5.15
C CYS A 148 14.12 0.90 4.21
N CYS A 149 15.11 0.15 3.70
CA CYS A 149 16.06 0.66 2.71
C CYS A 149 15.39 1.04 1.39
N GLY A 150 14.47 0.18 0.90
CA GLY A 150 13.70 0.44 -0.32
C GLY A 150 12.85 1.71 -0.19
N LEU A 151 12.08 1.83 0.89
CA LEU A 151 11.25 3.02 1.17
C LEU A 151 12.08 4.29 1.33
N LYS A 152 13.21 4.20 2.06
CA LYS A 152 14.09 5.36 2.24
C LYS A 152 14.68 5.84 0.92
N ARG A 153 15.11 4.92 0.06
CA ARG A 153 15.62 5.25 -1.26
C ARG A 153 14.54 5.87 -2.13
N PHE A 154 13.35 5.28 -2.15
CA PHE A 154 12.21 5.83 -2.86
C PHE A 154 11.93 7.28 -2.46
N ASN A 155 11.80 7.55 -1.15
CA ASN A 155 11.57 8.89 -0.63
C ASN A 155 12.68 9.88 -1.03
N TYR A 156 13.94 9.47 -0.92
CA TYR A 156 15.06 10.29 -1.36
C TYR A 156 14.99 10.63 -2.86
N ASP A 157 14.69 9.65 -3.70
CA ASP A 157 14.63 9.83 -5.15
C ASP A 157 13.46 10.72 -5.57
N ILE A 158 12.27 10.56 -4.96
CA ILE A 158 11.11 11.43 -5.26
C ILE A 158 11.29 12.84 -4.72
N ASP A 159 11.93 13.03 -3.57
CA ASP A 159 12.22 14.36 -3.02
C ASP A 159 13.21 15.08 -3.93
N ALA A 160 14.30 14.41 -4.33
CA ALA A 160 15.29 14.97 -5.24
C ALA A 160 14.72 15.28 -6.65
N ASN A 161 13.76 14.48 -7.12
CA ASN A 161 13.03 14.78 -8.35
C ASN A 161 12.15 16.03 -8.18
N THR A 162 11.37 16.06 -7.12
CA THR A 162 10.45 17.16 -6.80
C THR A 162 11.20 18.47 -6.62
N GLU A 163 12.32 18.48 -5.90
CA GLU A 163 13.14 19.68 -5.72
C GLU A 163 13.68 20.23 -7.05
N ARG A 164 14.07 19.37 -7.99
CA ARG A 164 14.57 19.78 -9.31
C ARG A 164 13.46 20.26 -10.23
N SER A 165 12.29 19.64 -10.18
CA SER A 165 11.16 19.96 -11.07
C SER A 165 10.31 21.13 -10.56
N CYS A 166 10.08 21.21 -9.25
CA CYS A 166 9.12 22.12 -8.62
C CYS A 166 9.75 23.09 -7.60
N GLY A 167 11.05 22.94 -7.28
CA GLY A 167 11.77 23.77 -6.30
C GLY A 167 11.76 23.18 -4.89
N ALA A 168 12.56 23.75 -3.98
CA ALA A 168 12.68 23.26 -2.61
C ALA A 168 11.45 23.63 -1.75
N ARG A 169 10.84 22.63 -1.10
CA ARG A 169 9.56 22.74 -0.36
C ARG A 169 8.40 23.32 -1.21
N PRO A 170 8.01 22.64 -2.29
CA PRO A 170 6.77 22.91 -3.00
C PRO A 170 5.61 22.20 -2.25
#